data_AF-A0A0K2VFP4-F1
#
_entry.id   AF-A0A0K2VFP4-F1
#
_cell.length_a   1.000
_cell.length_b   1.000
_cell.length_c   1.000
_cell.angle_alpha   90.00
_cell.angle_beta   90.00
_cell.angle_gamma   90.00
#
_symmetry.space_group_name_H-M   'P 1'
#
loop_
_entity.id
_entity.type
_entity.pdbx_description
1 polymer ?
#
loop_
_entity_poly.entity_id
_entity_poly.type
_entity_poly.pdbx_seq_one_letter_code
_entity_poly.pdbx_strand_id
1 'polypeptide(L)'
;FTFTDLVISLCMNIDQSIIHQGANGTMSGITNEESKVLQADRVTIMKQTSYKVCRHPGVFCTGPNTGLKSMASGASLAMCFNGKCALAGLHSTRSAAFSTNYTKFYSFTNIVYYLPW
;
A
#
# COMPACT_ATOMS: atom_id res chain seq x y z
N PHE A 1 7.27 -7.65 -21.71
CA PHE A 1 6.73 -6.30 -21.52
C PHE A 1 7.68 -5.31 -22.17
N THR A 2 7.14 -4.23 -22.73
CA THR A 2 7.93 -3.15 -23.33
C THR A 2 7.70 -1.91 -22.49
N PHE A 3 8.77 -1.23 -22.08
CA PHE A 3 8.65 0.04 -21.36
C PHE A 3 8.21 1.14 -22.32
N THR A 4 7.25 1.94 -21.89
CA THR A 4 6.72 3.10 -22.62
C THR A 4 6.46 4.23 -21.63
N ASP A 5 5.99 5.38 -22.11
CA ASP A 5 5.45 6.46 -21.29
C ASP A 5 4.27 6.03 -20.40
N LEU A 6 3.50 5.01 -20.81
CA LEU A 6 2.40 4.43 -20.05
C LEU A 6 2.81 3.21 -19.20
N VAL A 7 4.02 2.70 -19.37
CA VAL A 7 4.52 1.49 -18.68
C VAL A 7 5.93 1.77 -18.17
N ILE A 8 6.01 2.23 -16.93
CA ILE A 8 7.27 2.59 -16.25
C ILE A 8 7.35 1.82 -14.93
N SER A 9 8.54 1.33 -14.58
CA SER A 9 8.77 0.66 -13.30
C SER A 9 8.89 1.66 -12.16
N LEU A 10 8.44 1.24 -10.96
CA LEU A 10 8.74 1.95 -9.72
C LEU A 10 10.18 1.67 -9.27
N CYS A 11 10.76 2.63 -8.56
CA CYS A 11 12.01 2.40 -7.85
C CYS A 11 11.80 1.46 -6.65
N MET A 12 12.87 0.85 -6.16
CA MET A 12 12.85 0.08 -4.90
C MET A 12 13.30 0.96 -3.75
N ASN A 13 12.60 0.92 -2.62
CA ASN A 13 12.93 1.68 -1.41
C ASN A 13 14.04 1.01 -0.59
N ILE A 14 15.26 0.95 -1.11
CA ILE A 14 16.35 0.16 -0.49
C ILE A 14 16.77 0.70 0.88
N ASP A 15 16.69 2.02 1.10
CA ASP A 15 17.15 2.70 2.31
C ASP A 15 16.13 2.76 3.46
N GLN A 16 14.93 2.19 3.27
CA GLN A 16 13.83 2.17 4.25
C GLN A 16 13.30 3.56 4.68
N SER A 17 13.76 4.64 4.07
CA SER A 17 13.54 6.01 4.56
C SER A 17 12.07 6.47 4.49
N ILE A 18 11.31 5.93 3.53
CA ILE A 18 9.96 6.43 3.25
C ILE A 18 8.86 5.80 4.11
N ILE A 19 9.10 4.64 4.76
CA ILE A 19 8.07 3.94 5.55
C ILE A 19 8.16 4.38 7.02
N HIS A 20 7.61 5.55 7.34
CA HIS A 20 7.50 6.05 8.72
C HIS A 20 6.07 6.45 9.08
N GLN A 21 5.79 6.52 10.38
CA GLN A 21 4.46 6.91 10.87
C GLN A 21 4.11 8.33 10.39
N GLY A 22 2.90 8.48 9.84
CA GLY A 22 2.40 9.74 9.29
C GLY A 22 2.79 9.97 7.82
N ALA A 23 3.67 9.14 7.25
CA ALA A 23 4.04 9.27 5.85
C ALA A 23 2.85 8.95 4.93
N ASN A 24 2.76 9.65 3.81
CA ASN A 24 1.70 9.47 2.82
C ASN A 24 2.22 8.69 1.62
N GLY A 25 1.43 7.72 1.16
CA GLY A 25 1.67 7.02 -0.10
C GLY A 25 0.41 6.98 -0.94
N THR A 26 0.58 6.71 -2.22
CA THR A 26 -0.52 6.48 -3.16
C THR A 26 -0.69 5.00 -3.33
N MET A 27 -1.85 4.50 -2.89
CA MET A 27 -2.25 3.13 -3.18
C MET A 27 -2.91 3.09 -4.56
N SER A 28 -2.56 2.13 -5.41
CA SER A 28 -3.14 1.99 -6.75
C SER A 28 -3.33 0.52 -7.13
N GLY A 29 -4.44 0.23 -7.80
CA GLY A 29 -4.84 -1.13 -8.16
C GLY A 29 -6.29 -1.23 -8.63
N ILE A 30 -6.71 -2.44 -8.97
CA ILE A 30 -8.08 -2.70 -9.42
C ILE A 30 -9.01 -2.86 -8.22
N THR A 31 -10.18 -2.21 -8.29
CA THR A 31 -11.21 -2.36 -7.26
C THR A 31 -11.82 -3.76 -7.26
N ASN A 32 -12.22 -4.26 -6.09
CA ASN A 32 -12.96 -5.51 -5.96
C ASN A 32 -14.45 -5.40 -6.31
N GLU A 33 -14.93 -4.22 -6.72
CA GLU A 33 -16.31 -3.99 -7.16
C GLU A 33 -16.64 -4.66 -8.51
N GLU A 34 -17.90 -4.59 -8.95
CA GLU A 34 -18.36 -5.19 -10.21
C GLU A 34 -17.73 -4.54 -11.45
N SER A 35 -17.53 -3.22 -11.43
CA SER A 35 -17.00 -2.47 -12.58
C SER A 35 -15.48 -2.58 -12.79
N LYS A 36 -14.74 -3.27 -11.90
CA LYS A 36 -13.29 -3.58 -12.00
C LYS A 36 -12.44 -2.47 -12.63
N VAL A 37 -12.51 -1.26 -12.06
CA VAL A 37 -11.74 -0.11 -12.55
C VAL A 37 -10.42 0.05 -11.81
N LEU A 38 -9.42 0.62 -12.49
CA LEU A 38 -8.20 1.11 -11.84
C LEU A 38 -8.54 2.33 -11.00
N GLN A 39 -8.18 2.30 -9.72
CA GLN A 39 -8.29 3.43 -8.81
C GLN A 39 -6.97 3.71 -8.11
N ALA A 40 -6.82 4.96 -7.70
CA ALA A 40 -5.69 5.41 -6.91
C ALA A 40 -6.15 6.47 -5.90
N ASP A 41 -5.61 6.42 -4.69
CA ASP A 41 -5.81 7.47 -3.70
C ASP A 41 -4.68 7.43 -2.66
N ARG A 42 -4.59 8.51 -1.89
CA ARG A 42 -3.62 8.68 -0.82
C ARG A 42 -4.04 7.89 0.41
N VAL A 43 -3.10 7.14 0.97
CA VAL A 43 -3.19 6.51 2.29
C VAL A 43 -2.08 7.05 3.20
N THR A 44 -2.36 7.08 4.50
CA THR A 44 -1.40 7.54 5.51
C THR A 44 -0.94 6.34 6.32
N ILE A 45 0.38 6.12 6.39
CA ILE A 45 0.97 5.05 7.20
C ILE A 45 0.74 5.37 8.67
N MET A 46 0.23 4.39 9.42
CA MET A 46 0.03 4.51 10.86
C MET A 46 0.56 3.28 11.57
N LYS A 47 1.20 3.52 12.71
CA LYS A 47 1.58 2.46 13.64
C LYS A 47 0.33 2.01 14.40
N GLN A 48 -0.56 1.27 13.73
CA GLN A 48 -1.72 0.69 14.38
C GLN A 48 -1.32 -0.57 15.13
N THR A 49 -1.04 -0.41 16.42
CA THR A 49 -0.69 -1.53 17.30
C THR A 49 -1.92 -2.33 17.73
N SER A 50 -3.15 -1.83 17.55
CA SER A 50 -4.35 -2.54 18.00
C SER A 50 -4.66 -3.79 17.16
N TYR A 51 -4.27 -3.84 15.89
CA TYR A 51 -4.54 -4.98 15.01
C TYR A 51 -3.36 -5.95 14.99
N LYS A 52 -3.63 -7.23 15.30
CA LYS A 52 -2.62 -8.31 15.34
C LYS A 52 -1.78 -8.35 14.06
N VAL A 53 -2.41 -8.12 12.92
CA VAL A 53 -1.75 -8.22 11.62
C VAL A 53 -0.67 -7.17 11.38
N CYS A 54 -0.87 -5.96 11.92
CA CYS A 54 0.08 -4.85 11.83
C CYS A 54 1.28 -5.03 12.77
N ARG A 55 1.26 -6.06 13.63
CA ARG A 55 2.38 -6.45 14.48
C ARG A 55 3.28 -7.51 13.85
N HIS A 56 2.91 -8.09 12.70
CA HIS A 56 3.76 -9.07 12.04
C HIS A 56 5.02 -8.39 11.47
N PRO A 57 6.21 -8.99 11.67
CA PRO A 57 7.42 -8.55 10.99
C PRO A 57 7.21 -8.52 9.48
N GLY A 58 7.74 -7.49 8.82
CA GLY A 58 7.56 -7.31 7.38
C GLY A 58 6.16 -6.85 6.96
N VAL A 59 5.30 -6.43 7.89
CA VAL A 59 3.99 -5.84 7.58
C VAL A 59 3.90 -4.44 8.16
N PHE A 60 3.29 -3.51 7.42
CA PHE A 60 2.87 -2.22 7.93
C PHE A 60 1.43 -1.90 7.55
N CYS A 61 0.83 -0.95 8.25
CA CYS A 61 -0.57 -0.60 8.09
C CYS A 61 -0.77 0.90 7.92
N THR A 62 -1.98 1.24 7.51
CA THR A 62 -2.44 2.62 7.33
C THR A 62 -3.45 3.01 8.40
N GLY A 63 -3.74 4.30 8.47
CA GLY A 63 -4.91 4.80 9.18
C GLY A 63 -6.22 4.44 8.48
N PRO A 64 -7.36 4.71 9.12
CA PRO A 64 -8.66 4.64 8.48
C PRO A 64 -8.68 5.51 7.21
N ASN A 65 -9.13 4.94 6.09
CA ASN A 65 -9.34 5.67 4.84
C ASN A 65 -10.79 5.46 4.36
N THR A 66 -11.47 6.56 4.05
CA THR A 66 -12.86 6.60 3.54
C THR A 66 -12.94 6.80 2.03
N GLY A 67 -11.86 7.23 1.38
CA GLY A 67 -11.78 7.57 -0.05
C GLY A 67 -11.52 6.36 -0.94
N LEU A 68 -10.87 5.31 -0.42
CA LEU A 68 -10.61 4.08 -1.17
C LEU A 68 -11.67 3.02 -0.96
N LYS A 69 -12.17 2.52 -2.09
CA LYS A 69 -12.98 1.30 -2.16
C LYS A 69 -12.12 0.07 -1.85
N SER A 70 -12.77 -1.09 -1.72
CA SER A 70 -12.06 -2.36 -1.55
C SER A 70 -11.16 -2.61 -2.77
N MET A 71 -9.86 -2.83 -2.53
CA MET A 71 -8.85 -3.01 -3.58
C MET A 71 -8.36 -4.46 -3.63
N ALA A 72 -7.99 -4.94 -4.80
CA ALA A 72 -7.45 -6.28 -4.98
C ALA A 72 -6.10 -6.46 -4.24
N SER A 73 -5.86 -7.68 -3.76
CA SER A 73 -4.54 -8.08 -3.25
C SER A 73 -3.47 -7.87 -4.31
N GLY A 74 -2.27 -7.45 -3.89
CA GLY A 74 -1.17 -7.09 -4.79
C GLY A 74 -1.22 -5.66 -5.31
N ALA A 75 -2.27 -4.88 -5.00
CA ALA A 75 -2.28 -3.45 -5.27
C ALA A 75 -1.03 -2.77 -4.68
N SER A 76 -0.40 -1.90 -5.45
CA SER A 76 0.86 -1.26 -5.08
C SER A 76 0.61 -0.08 -4.15
N LEU A 77 1.51 0.12 -3.19
CA LEU A 77 1.68 1.38 -2.48
C LEU A 77 2.98 2.02 -2.94
N ALA A 78 2.86 3.12 -3.67
CA ALA A 78 3.99 3.94 -4.09
C ALA A 78 4.13 5.16 -3.18
N MET A 79 5.37 5.55 -2.90
CA MET A 79 5.69 6.76 -2.15
C MET A 79 6.69 7.57 -2.93
N CYS A 80 6.40 8.86 -3.13
CA CYS A 80 7.21 9.73 -3.97
C CYS A 80 7.99 10.74 -3.14
N PHE A 81 9.29 10.79 -3.36
CA PHE A 81 10.23 11.71 -2.72
C PHE A 81 11.16 12.31 -3.78
N ASN A 82 11.34 13.63 -3.78
CA ASN A 82 12.17 14.36 -4.75
C ASN A 82 11.91 13.98 -6.22
N GLY A 83 10.63 13.85 -6.60
CA GLY A 83 10.22 13.53 -7.97
C GLY A 83 10.43 12.07 -8.40
N LYS A 84 10.86 11.18 -7.50
CA LYS A 84 10.96 9.74 -7.75
C LYS A 84 9.99 8.97 -6.88
N CYS A 85 9.30 8.00 -7.45
CA CYS A 85 8.37 7.14 -6.71
C CYS A 85 8.98 5.75 -6.51
N ALA A 86 8.94 5.29 -5.27
CA ALA A 86 9.41 3.97 -4.88
C ALA A 86 8.24 3.09 -4.40
N LEU A 87 8.34 1.80 -4.67
CA LEU A 87 7.43 0.80 -4.14
C LEU A 87 7.72 0.61 -2.65
N ALA A 88 6.75 0.98 -1.81
CA ALA A 88 6.82 0.84 -0.36
C ALA A 88 6.21 -0.49 0.11
N GLY A 89 5.11 -0.91 -0.51
CA GLY A 89 4.42 -2.13 -0.10
C GLY A 89 3.45 -2.68 -1.14
N LEU A 90 3.05 -3.94 -0.91
CA LEU A 90 2.00 -4.61 -1.67
C LEU A 90 0.83 -4.90 -0.75
N HIS A 91 -0.37 -4.53 -1.16
CA HIS A 91 -1.58 -4.72 -0.37
C HIS A 91 -1.88 -6.21 -0.16
N SER A 92 -2.18 -6.59 1.09
CA SER A 92 -2.58 -7.94 1.46
C SER A 92 -4.02 -7.96 1.99
N THR A 93 -4.94 -8.61 1.27
CA THR A 93 -6.36 -8.71 1.67
C THR A 93 -6.61 -9.74 2.77
N ARG A 94 -5.76 -10.78 2.92
CA ARG A 94 -5.82 -11.72 4.07
C ARG A 94 -5.58 -11.01 5.41
N SER A 95 -5.11 -9.78 5.34
CA SER A 95 -4.68 -8.95 6.45
C SER A 95 -5.57 -7.72 6.64
N ALA A 96 -6.64 -7.56 5.85
CA ALA A 96 -7.62 -6.48 6.02
C ALA A 96 -8.77 -6.99 6.91
N ALA A 97 -8.94 -6.41 8.09
CA ALA A 97 -10.17 -6.62 8.84
C ALA A 97 -11.29 -5.87 8.12
N PHE A 98 -12.06 -6.59 7.30
CA PHE A 98 -13.23 -6.06 6.62
C PHE A 98 -14.29 -5.69 7.66
N SER A 99 -14.50 -4.38 7.89
CA SER A 99 -15.71 -3.86 8.54
C SER A 99 -16.54 -3.13 7.50
N THR A 100 -17.86 -3.27 7.58
CA THR A 100 -18.86 -2.62 6.71
C THR A 100 -18.97 -1.12 6.95
N ASN A 101 -18.34 -0.59 8.00
CA ASN A 101 -18.24 0.85 8.25
C ASN A 101 -16.93 1.38 7.64
N TYR A 102 -16.99 2.56 7.02
CA TYR A 102 -15.94 3.26 6.26
C TYR A 102 -14.63 3.60 7.03
N THR A 103 -14.34 2.90 8.12
CA THR A 103 -13.13 2.97 8.94
C THR A 103 -12.18 1.82 8.61
N LYS A 104 -11.77 1.68 7.35
CA LYS A 104 -10.87 0.59 6.91
C LYS A 104 -9.42 1.01 6.98
N PHE A 105 -8.59 0.17 7.57
CA PHE A 105 -7.14 0.22 7.39
C PHE A 105 -6.74 -0.79 6.31
N TYR A 106 -5.69 -0.45 5.57
CA TYR A 106 -4.99 -1.36 4.67
C TYR A 106 -3.72 -1.83 5.35
N SER A 107 -3.41 -3.11 5.16
CA SER A 107 -2.13 -3.71 5.50
C SER A 107 -1.36 -4.04 4.23
N PHE A 108 -0.05 -3.91 4.34
CA PHE A 108 0.89 -4.05 3.25
C PHE A 108 2.05 -4.91 3.68
N THR A 109 2.50 -5.77 2.77
CA THR A 109 3.81 -6.40 2.84
C THR A 109 4.87 -5.31 2.65
N ASN A 110 5.77 -5.14 3.62
CA ASN A 110 6.93 -4.27 3.54
C ASN A 110 7.95 -4.88 2.58
N ILE A 111 8.02 -4.37 1.36
CA ILE A 111 8.89 -4.94 0.32
C ILE A 111 10.36 -4.91 0.73
N VAL A 112 10.77 -3.89 1.49
CA VAL A 112 12.17 -3.74 1.91
C VAL A 112 12.59 -4.83 2.89
N TYR A 113 11.66 -5.30 3.72
CA TYR A 113 11.90 -6.41 4.65
C TYR A 113 12.22 -7.73 3.91
N TYR A 114 11.72 -7.88 2.68
CA TYR A 114 11.88 -9.11 1.88
C TYR A 114 12.89 -8.99 0.75
N LEU A 115 13.62 -7.88 0.63
CA LEU A 115 14.67 -7.73 -0.41
C LEU A 115 15.77 -8.81 -0.38
N PRO A 116 16.21 -9.33 0.79
CA PRO A 116 17.27 -10.34 0.81
C PRO A 116 16.82 -11.75 0.39
N TRP A 117 15.51 -12.01 0.30
CA TRP A 117 14.94 -13.31 -0.08
C TRP A 117 14.99 -13.50 -1.60
#